data_AF-A0A6P1F1A7-F1
#
_entry.id   AF-A0A6P1F1A7-F1
#
_cell.length_a   1.000
_cell.length_b   1.000
_cell.length_c   1.000
_cell.angle_alpha   90.00
_cell.angle_beta   90.00
_cell.angle_gamma   90.00
#
_symmetry.space_group_name_H-M   'P 1'
#
loop_
_entity.id
_entity.type
_entity.pdbx_description
1 polymer ?
#
loop_
_entity_poly.entity_id
_entity_poly.type
_entity_poly.pdbx_seq_one_letter_code
_entity_poly.pdbx_strand_id
1 'polypeptide(L)'
;MGWSIVEVEWADPRAESLRSAQRVELDERYGSDDHEPGTPPSADDVPVFLVAVDEDGRALACGGLRPLPESVLGADVVEVKRMFVDRAARGSGVAAAVLAALEDKARERGAVRLVLETGTLQPDAIRFYTREGYAPIPLFGSYAGSEHSVCFARSLRPARIEGSADVDPRAEVGDGTLVWHLAQVREHARVGRDCVIGRGAYVGPGVVVGDRCKIQNHALVYEPAVLGDGVFVGPAVVFTNDLRPRAVTPEGALKSADDWHAVAVVVEEGAAIGARAVCVAPVRIGAWAMVAAGAVVAADVPAHALVVGVPARRIGWVGRAGARLEPAGDGPDGALWRCPETAEEYVERAGVLSRV
;
A
#
# COMPACT_ATOMS: atom_id res chain seq x y z
N MET A 1 20.40 -5.38 -18.48
CA MET A 1 20.87 -4.09 -19.01
C MET A 1 21.28 -3.26 -17.82
N GLY A 2 22.52 -2.80 -17.77
CA GLY A 2 22.93 -1.80 -16.78
C GLY A 2 22.41 -0.43 -17.20
N TRP A 3 22.09 0.41 -16.22
CA TRP A 3 21.87 1.83 -16.43
C TRP A 3 22.49 2.61 -15.28
N SER A 4 22.77 3.88 -15.51
CA SER A 4 23.09 4.84 -14.46
C SER A 4 22.08 5.98 -14.47
N ILE A 5 21.79 6.56 -13.31
CA ILE A 5 20.88 7.71 -13.19
C ILE A 5 21.73 8.93 -12.89
N VAL A 6 21.56 9.97 -13.72
CA VAL A 6 22.29 11.23 -13.60
C VAL A 6 21.31 12.39 -13.47
N GLU A 7 21.65 13.35 -12.61
CA GLU A 7 20.99 14.65 -12.56
C GLU A 7 21.55 15.53 -13.68
N VAL A 8 20.67 16.14 -14.47
CA VAL A 8 21.05 16.93 -15.65
C VAL A 8 20.31 18.26 -15.66
N GLU A 9 20.88 19.24 -16.35
CA GLU A 9 20.20 20.50 -16.61
C GLU A 9 18.94 20.28 -17.46
N TRP A 10 17.93 21.14 -17.30
CA TRP A 10 16.67 21.03 -18.05
C TRP A 10 16.90 20.96 -19.57
N ALA A 11 17.86 21.72 -20.10
CA ALA A 11 18.20 21.78 -21.52
C ALA A 11 19.17 20.68 -21.99
N ASP A 12 19.45 19.64 -21.18
CA ASP A 12 20.27 18.51 -21.63
C ASP A 12 19.61 17.82 -22.84
N PRO A 13 20.33 17.58 -23.95
CA PRO A 13 19.76 16.99 -25.16
C PRO A 13 19.08 15.62 -24.93
N ARG A 14 19.56 14.84 -23.96
CA ARG A 14 18.98 13.54 -23.58
C ARG A 14 17.62 13.73 -22.90
N ALA A 15 17.52 14.73 -22.04
CA ALA A 15 16.28 15.12 -21.38
C ALA A 15 15.27 15.70 -22.38
N GLU A 16 15.71 16.57 -23.29
CA GLU A 16 14.88 17.13 -24.36
C GLU A 16 14.32 16.06 -25.30
N SER A 17 15.14 15.07 -25.67
CA SER A 17 14.71 13.95 -26.50
C SER A 17 13.60 13.15 -25.82
N LEU A 18 13.74 12.84 -24.52
CA LEU A 18 12.74 12.07 -23.77
C LEU A 18 11.45 12.86 -23.56
N ARG A 19 11.53 14.17 -23.26
CA ARG A 19 10.33 15.02 -23.12
C ARG A 19 9.58 15.18 -24.45
N SER A 20 10.31 15.33 -25.56
CA SER A 20 9.71 15.37 -26.90
C SER A 20 9.01 14.06 -27.25
N ALA A 21 9.65 12.91 -26.97
CA ALA A 21 9.04 11.59 -27.18
C ALA A 21 7.80 11.37 -26.30
N GLN A 22 7.84 11.83 -25.03
CA GLN A 22 6.69 11.81 -24.15
C GLN A 22 5.52 12.60 -24.73
N ARG A 23 5.76 13.83 -25.20
CA ARG A 23 4.71 14.69 -25.77
C ARG A 23 4.03 14.01 -26.95
N VAL A 24 4.81 13.48 -27.90
CA VAL A 24 4.26 12.74 -29.05
C VAL A 24 3.38 11.58 -28.61
N GLU A 25 3.79 10.79 -27.62
CA GLU A 25 2.99 9.66 -27.14
C GLU A 25 1.71 10.10 -26.42
N LEU A 26 1.71 11.23 -25.73
CA LEU A 26 0.51 11.77 -25.10
C LEU A 26 -0.44 12.38 -26.15
N ASP A 27 0.07 13.12 -27.13
CA ASP A 27 -0.72 13.67 -28.23
C ASP A 27 -1.43 12.55 -29.01
N GLU A 28 -0.72 11.46 -29.32
CA GLU A 28 -1.29 10.26 -29.97
C GLU A 28 -2.41 9.63 -29.13
N ARG A 29 -2.25 9.61 -27.81
CA ARG A 29 -3.15 8.93 -26.87
C ARG A 29 -4.41 9.73 -26.57
N TYR A 30 -4.30 11.06 -26.52
CA TYR A 30 -5.41 11.96 -26.22
C TYR A 30 -6.05 12.57 -27.46
N GLY A 31 -5.39 12.51 -28.62
CA GLY A 31 -5.88 13.08 -29.87
C GLY A 31 -5.86 14.62 -29.90
N SER A 32 -5.19 15.25 -28.93
CA SER A 32 -4.98 16.70 -28.82
C SER A 32 -3.61 16.98 -28.20
N ASP A 33 -3.07 18.18 -28.42
CA ASP A 33 -1.85 18.69 -27.79
C ASP A 33 -2.13 19.49 -26.50
N ASP A 34 -3.40 19.68 -26.17
CA ASP A 34 -3.91 20.37 -24.98
C ASP A 34 -4.52 19.36 -23.99
N HIS A 35 -3.67 18.51 -23.42
CA HIS A 35 -4.05 17.46 -22.47
C HIS A 35 -3.41 17.66 -21.07
N GLU A 36 -2.69 18.76 -20.85
CA GLU A 36 -1.97 19.10 -19.61
C GLU A 36 -2.50 20.43 -19.02
N PRO A 37 -3.37 20.40 -17.98
CA PRO A 37 -3.84 21.61 -17.33
C PRO A 37 -2.73 22.42 -16.65
N GLY A 38 -2.70 23.72 -16.88
CA GLY A 38 -1.83 24.69 -16.18
C GLY A 38 -0.54 25.04 -16.94
N THR A 39 0.41 25.67 -16.23
CA THR A 39 1.67 26.11 -16.84
C THR A 39 2.58 24.91 -17.10
N PRO A 40 3.03 24.69 -18.36
CA PRO A 40 3.98 23.65 -18.69
C PRO A 40 5.27 23.79 -17.86
N PRO A 41 5.87 22.69 -17.39
CA PRO A 41 7.12 22.73 -16.64
C PRO A 41 8.27 23.29 -17.48
N SER A 42 9.20 23.97 -16.80
CA SER A 42 10.33 24.70 -17.35
C SER A 42 11.58 24.53 -16.47
N ALA A 43 12.72 25.08 -16.92
CA ALA A 43 13.94 25.10 -16.11
C ALA A 43 13.78 25.89 -14.79
N ASP A 44 12.92 26.90 -14.80
CA ASP A 44 12.76 27.82 -13.65
C ASP A 44 11.98 27.19 -12.48
N ASP A 45 11.15 26.19 -12.75
CA ASP A 45 10.27 25.55 -11.76
C ASP A 45 10.51 24.05 -11.58
N VAL A 46 11.42 23.45 -12.37
CA VAL A 46 11.86 22.05 -12.20
C VAL A 46 13.35 22.01 -11.84
N PRO A 47 13.72 22.26 -10.57
CA PRO A 47 15.11 22.33 -10.11
C PRO A 47 15.84 20.97 -10.06
N VAL A 48 15.17 19.85 -10.32
CA VAL A 48 15.78 18.53 -10.46
C VAL A 48 15.21 17.86 -11.70
N PHE A 49 16.08 17.40 -12.57
CA PHE A 49 15.73 16.53 -13.68
C PHE A 49 16.70 15.35 -13.73
N LEU A 50 16.16 14.14 -13.69
CA LEU A 50 16.94 12.90 -13.72
C LEU A 50 16.76 12.22 -15.07
N VAL A 51 17.86 11.68 -15.60
CA VAL A 51 17.87 10.82 -16.79
C VAL A 51 18.58 9.52 -16.47
N ALA A 52 17.93 8.41 -16.77
CA ALA A 52 18.58 7.10 -16.82
C ALA A 52 19.23 6.91 -18.19
N VAL A 53 20.50 6.53 -18.20
CA VAL A 53 21.27 6.23 -19.42
C VAL A 53 21.84 4.83 -19.39
N ASP A 54 21.92 4.17 -20.54
CA ASP A 54 22.65 2.91 -20.68
C ASP A 54 24.18 3.11 -20.77
N GLU A 55 24.91 2.02 -20.97
CA GLU A 55 26.37 1.99 -21.07
C GLU A 55 26.90 2.79 -22.27
N ASP A 56 26.09 2.94 -23.33
CA ASP A 56 26.42 3.72 -24.53
C ASP A 56 26.01 5.21 -24.39
N GLY A 57 25.46 5.59 -23.23
CA GLY A 57 25.00 6.95 -22.94
C GLY A 57 23.65 7.30 -23.55
N ARG A 58 22.91 6.34 -24.10
CA ARG A 58 21.57 6.54 -24.65
C ARG A 58 20.57 6.73 -23.50
N ALA A 59 19.71 7.73 -23.66
CA ALA A 59 18.64 8.03 -22.71
C ALA A 59 17.55 6.96 -22.74
N LEU A 60 17.19 6.41 -21.57
CA LEU A 60 16.21 5.33 -21.42
C LEU A 60 14.92 5.81 -20.74
N ALA A 61 15.05 6.67 -19.73
CA ALA A 61 13.93 7.17 -18.94
C ALA A 61 14.28 8.49 -18.27
N CYS A 62 13.27 9.27 -17.89
CA CYS A 62 13.46 10.52 -17.16
C CYS A 62 12.32 10.80 -16.19
N GLY A 63 12.55 11.78 -15.32
CA GLY A 63 11.54 12.46 -14.53
C GLY A 63 12.13 13.68 -13.84
N GLY A 64 11.30 14.59 -13.38
CA GLY A 64 11.71 15.82 -12.71
C GLY A 64 10.88 16.13 -11.48
N LEU A 65 11.40 17.00 -10.63
CA LEU A 65 10.75 17.45 -9.41
C LEU A 65 10.39 18.93 -9.50
N ARG A 66 9.11 19.26 -9.33
CA ARG A 66 8.57 20.61 -9.26
C ARG A 66 8.08 20.89 -7.84
N PRO A 67 8.76 21.72 -7.05
CA PRO A 67 8.23 22.18 -5.77
C PRO A 67 6.88 22.88 -5.96
N LEU A 68 5.90 22.55 -5.13
CA LEU A 68 4.59 23.20 -5.17
C LEU A 68 4.53 24.36 -4.16
N PRO A 69 3.81 25.45 -4.49
CA PRO A 69 3.50 26.47 -3.50
C PRO A 69 2.74 25.88 -2.31
N GLU A 70 3.04 26.37 -1.10
CA GLU A 70 2.40 25.89 0.14
C GLU A 70 0.87 25.99 0.10
N SER A 71 0.33 26.96 -0.65
CA SER A 71 -1.11 27.15 -0.83
C SER A 71 -1.83 26.01 -1.56
N VAL A 72 -1.11 25.10 -2.22
CA VAL A 72 -1.70 24.01 -3.02
C VAL A 72 -1.99 22.78 -2.15
N LEU A 73 -0.99 22.27 -1.43
CA LEU A 73 -1.10 21.05 -0.62
C LEU A 73 -0.34 21.12 0.73
N GLY A 74 0.04 22.31 1.16
CA GLY A 74 0.87 22.54 2.36
C GLY A 74 2.36 22.60 2.05
N ALA A 75 3.15 22.81 3.09
CA ALA A 75 4.60 22.95 3.00
C ALA A 75 5.28 21.64 2.57
N ASP A 76 6.45 21.79 1.95
CA ASP A 76 7.37 20.69 1.60
C ASP A 76 6.75 19.59 0.72
N VAL A 77 5.78 19.98 -0.12
CA VAL A 77 5.19 19.11 -1.14
C VAL A 77 5.86 19.36 -2.49
N VAL A 78 6.33 18.27 -3.10
CA VAL A 78 7.00 18.30 -4.40
C VAL A 78 6.21 17.42 -5.37
N GLU A 79 6.05 17.88 -6.61
CA GLU A 79 5.38 17.16 -7.67
C GLU A 79 6.39 16.47 -8.60
N VAL A 80 6.14 15.19 -8.92
CA VAL A 80 6.85 14.48 -9.99
C VAL A 80 6.28 14.90 -11.34
N LYS A 81 7.13 15.42 -12.21
CA LYS A 81 6.79 15.86 -13.57
C LYS A 81 7.60 15.08 -14.60
N ARG A 82 7.09 15.03 -15.84
CA ARG A 82 7.84 14.51 -17.01
C ARG A 82 8.41 13.10 -16.81
N MET A 83 7.72 12.26 -16.03
CA MET A 83 8.06 10.85 -15.88
C MET A 83 7.78 10.11 -17.19
N PHE A 84 8.81 9.54 -17.80
CA PHE A 84 8.69 8.86 -19.09
C PHE A 84 9.75 7.77 -19.24
N VAL A 85 9.42 6.71 -19.98
CA VAL A 85 10.32 5.62 -20.34
C VAL A 85 10.20 5.35 -21.83
N ASP A 86 11.34 5.36 -22.51
CA ASP A 86 11.46 4.99 -23.91
C ASP A 86 10.87 3.59 -24.14
N ARG A 87 10.13 3.41 -25.24
CA ARG A 87 9.39 2.18 -25.52
C ARG A 87 10.30 0.94 -25.50
N ALA A 88 11.56 1.05 -25.94
CA ALA A 88 12.51 -0.05 -25.96
C ALA A 88 13.01 -0.45 -24.57
N ALA A 89 12.91 0.45 -23.58
CA ALA A 89 13.37 0.23 -22.21
C ALA A 89 12.25 -0.17 -21.24
N ARG A 90 11.00 -0.26 -21.68
CA ARG A 90 9.86 -0.64 -20.81
C ARG A 90 9.98 -2.08 -20.33
N GLY A 91 9.53 -2.34 -19.10
CA GLY A 91 9.64 -3.65 -18.46
C GLY A 91 11.03 -4.00 -17.91
N SER A 92 12.03 -3.12 -18.09
CA SER A 92 13.39 -3.32 -17.57
C SER A 92 13.54 -3.05 -16.06
N GLY A 93 12.59 -2.34 -15.45
CA GLY A 93 12.71 -1.81 -14.08
C GLY A 93 13.24 -0.38 -13.99
N VAL A 94 13.71 0.22 -15.10
CA VAL A 94 14.29 1.58 -15.11
C VAL A 94 13.34 2.66 -14.57
N ALA A 95 12.02 2.52 -14.80
CA ALA A 95 11.01 3.45 -14.29
C ALA A 95 10.99 3.53 -12.76
N ALA A 96 11.04 2.36 -12.10
CA ALA A 96 11.07 2.27 -10.65
C ALA A 96 12.39 2.82 -10.10
N ALA A 97 13.50 2.59 -10.79
CA ALA A 97 14.79 3.15 -10.41
C ALA A 97 14.82 4.68 -10.50
N VAL A 98 14.28 5.28 -11.57
CA VAL A 98 14.15 6.74 -11.71
C VAL A 98 13.24 7.30 -10.63
N LEU A 99 12.09 6.68 -10.37
CA LEU A 99 11.17 7.12 -9.33
C LEU A 99 11.81 7.07 -7.92
N ALA A 100 12.53 6.00 -7.60
CA ALA A 100 13.27 5.90 -6.34
C ALA A 100 14.35 6.99 -6.21
N ALA A 101 15.09 7.28 -7.28
CA ALA A 101 16.08 8.35 -7.28
C ALA A 101 15.43 9.74 -7.12
N LEU A 102 14.25 9.96 -7.70
CA LEU A 102 13.46 11.18 -7.49
C LEU A 102 12.98 11.30 -6.04
N GLU A 103 12.56 10.19 -5.41
CA GLU A 103 12.21 10.17 -3.99
C GLU A 103 13.40 10.57 -3.11
N ASP A 104 14.59 10.04 -3.39
CA ASP A 104 15.79 10.39 -2.64
C ASP A 104 16.16 11.86 -2.83
N LYS A 105 16.11 12.38 -4.06
CA LYS A 105 16.34 13.80 -4.35
C LYS A 105 15.31 14.72 -3.68
N ALA A 106 14.06 14.27 -3.57
CA ALA A 106 13.03 15.00 -2.87
C ALA A 106 13.32 15.03 -1.36
N ARG A 107 13.73 13.91 -0.76
CA ARG A 107 14.14 13.84 0.66
C ARG A 107 15.35 14.73 0.96
N GLU A 108 16.38 14.71 0.11
CA GLU A 108 17.57 15.58 0.22
C GLU A 108 17.19 17.07 0.28
N ARG A 109 16.06 17.43 -0.35
CA ARG A 109 15.53 18.80 -0.41
C ARG A 109 14.46 19.08 0.65
N GLY A 110 14.27 18.17 1.61
CA GLY A 110 13.34 18.34 2.72
C GLY A 110 11.88 18.05 2.40
N ALA A 111 11.57 17.49 1.22
CA ALA A 111 10.20 17.16 0.87
C ALA A 111 9.63 16.11 1.83
N VAL A 112 8.43 16.38 2.35
CA VAL A 112 7.71 15.45 3.23
C VAL A 112 6.66 14.63 2.48
N ARG A 113 6.37 15.01 1.24
CA ARG A 113 5.36 14.37 0.40
C ARG A 113 5.69 14.57 -1.07
N LEU A 114 5.61 13.49 -1.83
CA LEU A 114 5.54 13.56 -3.29
C LEU A 114 4.11 13.43 -3.77
N VAL A 115 3.79 14.20 -4.80
CA VAL A 115 2.54 14.08 -5.54
C VAL A 115 2.83 13.98 -7.02
N LEU A 116 1.85 13.51 -7.77
CA LEU A 116 1.90 13.47 -9.22
C LEU A 116 0.50 13.48 -9.79
N GLU A 117 0.43 13.82 -11.06
CA GLU A 117 -0.75 13.64 -11.88
C GLU A 117 -0.40 12.73 -13.06
N THR A 118 -1.36 11.90 -13.44
CA THR A 118 -1.38 11.15 -14.68
C THR A 118 -2.80 11.16 -15.22
N GLY A 119 -2.95 11.14 -16.54
CA GLY A 119 -4.29 11.24 -17.09
C GLY A 119 -5.03 9.90 -17.14
N THR A 120 -6.36 9.97 -17.31
CA THR A 120 -7.29 8.82 -17.24
C THR A 120 -7.08 7.78 -18.35
N LEU A 121 -6.49 8.15 -19.49
CA LEU A 121 -6.13 7.25 -20.59
C LEU A 121 -4.77 6.56 -20.40
N GLN A 122 -4.17 6.65 -19.20
CA GLN A 122 -2.87 6.07 -18.86
C GLN A 122 -2.96 4.97 -17.80
N PRO A 123 -3.65 3.85 -18.09
CA PRO A 123 -3.84 2.77 -17.11
C PRO A 123 -2.53 2.07 -16.74
N ASP A 124 -1.51 2.13 -17.61
CA ASP A 124 -0.15 1.66 -17.34
C ASP A 124 0.56 2.50 -16.28
N ALA A 125 0.47 3.84 -16.36
CA ALA A 125 1.01 4.75 -15.35
C ALA A 125 0.27 4.62 -14.01
N ILE A 126 -1.06 4.52 -14.04
CA ILE A 126 -1.89 4.31 -12.84
C ILE A 126 -1.46 3.03 -12.11
N ARG A 127 -1.34 1.90 -12.83
CA ARG A 127 -0.86 0.64 -12.25
C ARG A 127 0.58 0.74 -11.72
N PHE A 128 1.45 1.45 -12.45
CA PHE A 128 2.82 1.69 -12.03
C PHE A 128 2.85 2.42 -10.68
N TYR A 129 2.28 3.61 -10.57
CA TYR A 129 2.33 4.41 -9.33
C TYR A 129 1.63 3.72 -8.15
N THR A 130 0.52 3.02 -8.41
CA THR A 130 -0.19 2.24 -7.37
C THR A 130 0.73 1.16 -6.81
N ARG A 131 1.44 0.43 -7.67
CA ARG A 131 2.40 -0.61 -7.26
C ARG A 131 3.61 -0.02 -6.52
N GLU A 132 4.09 1.15 -6.92
CA GLU A 132 5.19 1.85 -6.23
C GLU A 132 4.75 2.51 -4.90
N GLY A 133 3.48 2.33 -4.51
CA GLY A 133 2.93 2.73 -3.21
C GLY A 133 2.46 4.18 -3.15
N TYR A 134 2.10 4.77 -4.29
CA TYR A 134 1.41 6.06 -4.34
C TYR A 134 -0.10 5.82 -4.24
N ALA A 135 -0.75 6.49 -3.29
CA ALA A 135 -2.19 6.41 -3.06
C ALA A 135 -2.95 7.49 -3.86
N PRO A 136 -4.16 7.20 -4.37
CA PRO A 136 -5.01 8.21 -5.00
C PRO A 136 -5.35 9.35 -4.03
N ILE A 137 -5.37 10.58 -4.54
CA ILE A 137 -5.75 11.78 -3.79
C ILE A 137 -6.71 12.64 -4.63
N PRO A 138 -7.44 13.60 -4.01
CA PRO A 138 -8.17 14.60 -4.77
C PRO A 138 -7.27 15.36 -5.74
N LEU A 139 -7.86 15.83 -6.84
CA LEU A 139 -7.17 16.69 -7.81
C LEU A 139 -6.68 17.98 -7.13
N PHE A 140 -5.48 18.41 -7.48
CA PHE A 140 -4.82 19.56 -6.84
C PHE A 140 -4.34 20.60 -7.87
N GLY A 141 -4.12 21.84 -7.42
CA GLY A 141 -3.56 22.88 -8.27
C GLY A 141 -4.37 23.11 -9.55
N SER A 142 -3.69 23.15 -10.70
CA SER A 142 -4.32 23.32 -12.02
C SER A 142 -5.18 22.14 -12.45
N TYR A 143 -5.07 20.99 -11.79
CA TYR A 143 -5.84 19.79 -12.10
C TYR A 143 -7.22 19.79 -11.46
N ALA A 144 -7.48 20.67 -10.49
CA ALA A 144 -8.77 20.75 -9.83
C ALA A 144 -9.91 20.95 -10.84
N GLY A 145 -10.85 20.00 -10.90
CA GLY A 145 -11.98 20.02 -11.84
C GLY A 145 -11.71 19.39 -13.21
N SER A 146 -10.50 18.86 -13.47
CA SER A 146 -10.21 18.14 -14.71
C SER A 146 -10.91 16.78 -14.74
N GLU A 147 -11.61 16.47 -15.84
CA GLU A 147 -12.21 15.15 -16.08
C GLU A 147 -11.19 14.12 -16.58
N HIS A 148 -10.00 14.56 -16.97
CA HIS A 148 -8.96 13.73 -17.58
C HIS A 148 -7.77 13.46 -16.66
N SER A 149 -7.76 13.98 -15.43
CA SER A 149 -6.64 13.85 -14.50
C SER A 149 -6.94 12.83 -13.40
N VAL A 150 -5.90 12.12 -12.95
CA VAL A 150 -5.89 11.34 -11.71
C VAL A 150 -4.63 11.68 -10.93
N CYS A 151 -4.80 12.10 -9.68
CA CYS A 151 -3.70 12.51 -8.82
C CYS A 151 -3.36 11.43 -7.80
N PHE A 152 -2.06 11.27 -7.53
CA PHE A 152 -1.56 10.34 -6.53
C PHE A 152 -0.57 11.04 -5.61
N ALA A 153 -0.38 10.48 -4.42
CA ALA A 153 0.59 10.96 -3.45
C ALA A 153 1.27 9.83 -2.70
N ARG A 154 2.47 10.14 -2.21
CA ARG A 154 3.24 9.30 -1.31
C ARG A 154 3.85 10.13 -0.20
N SER A 155 3.73 9.66 1.04
CA SER A 155 4.45 10.24 2.17
C SER A 155 5.94 9.93 2.05
N LEU A 156 6.78 10.93 2.28
CA LEU A 156 8.22 10.77 2.44
C LEU A 156 8.67 11.00 3.89
N ARG A 157 7.72 11.22 4.81
CA ARG A 157 8.02 11.41 6.22
C ARG A 157 8.60 10.11 6.77
N PRO A 158 9.74 10.14 7.47
CA PRO A 158 10.20 8.98 8.21
C PRO A 158 9.12 8.49 9.20
N ALA A 159 9.19 7.22 9.57
CA ALA A 159 8.34 6.68 10.62
C ALA A 159 8.48 7.50 11.91
N ARG A 160 7.36 7.80 12.57
CA ARG A 160 7.34 8.48 13.87
C ARG A 160 7.17 7.45 14.98
N ILE A 161 8.23 7.27 15.77
CA ILE A 161 8.27 6.32 16.88
C ILE A 161 8.21 7.11 18.19
N GLU A 162 7.18 6.87 18.99
CA GLU A 162 7.05 7.48 20.31
C GLU A 162 8.15 6.99 21.26
N GLY A 163 8.65 7.86 22.13
CA GLY A 163 9.85 7.58 22.94
C GLY A 163 9.73 6.42 23.94
N SER A 164 8.53 5.89 24.18
CA SER A 164 8.31 4.70 25.01
C SER A 164 7.92 3.46 24.22
N ALA A 165 7.89 3.52 22.89
CA ALA A 165 7.81 2.33 22.05
C ALA A 165 9.17 1.61 22.04
N ASP A 166 9.12 0.29 21.98
CA ASP A 166 10.28 -0.58 21.90
C ASP A 166 10.35 -1.19 20.49
N VAL A 167 11.20 -0.62 19.65
CA VAL A 167 11.39 -1.05 18.26
C VAL A 167 12.81 -1.58 18.13
N ASP A 168 12.95 -2.88 17.87
CA ASP A 168 14.25 -3.50 17.66
C ASP A 168 14.94 -2.86 16.43
N PRO A 169 16.24 -2.55 16.50
CA PRO A 169 16.97 -1.90 15.39
C PRO A 169 17.06 -2.75 14.11
N ARG A 170 16.75 -4.05 14.18
CA ARG A 170 16.67 -4.95 13.02
C ARG A 170 15.27 -5.03 12.41
N ALA A 171 14.30 -4.32 12.98
CA ALA A 171 12.98 -4.16 12.38
C ALA A 171 13.00 -3.11 11.27
N GLU A 172 12.17 -3.30 10.26
CA GLU A 172 11.94 -2.33 9.20
C GLU A 172 10.58 -1.66 9.42
N VAL A 173 10.53 -0.33 9.44
CA VAL A 173 9.30 0.45 9.59
C VAL A 173 9.23 1.48 8.48
N GLY A 174 8.22 1.36 7.61
CA GLY A 174 8.06 2.20 6.42
C GLY A 174 7.70 3.66 6.73
N ASP A 175 7.95 4.53 5.75
CA ASP A 175 7.62 5.96 5.78
C ASP A 175 6.14 6.20 6.16
N GLY A 176 5.88 7.29 6.87
CA GLY A 176 4.55 7.70 7.32
C GLY A 176 3.98 6.86 8.47
N THR A 177 4.60 5.72 8.82
CA THR A 177 4.11 4.86 9.89
C THR A 177 4.27 5.50 11.26
N LEU A 178 3.22 5.37 12.08
CA LEU A 178 3.17 5.87 13.44
C LEU A 178 3.25 4.69 14.42
N VAL A 179 4.25 4.69 15.30
CA VAL A 179 4.40 3.70 16.37
C VAL A 179 4.17 4.40 17.71
N TRP A 180 3.05 4.06 18.36
CA TRP A 180 2.61 4.72 19.58
C TRP A 180 3.24 4.13 20.85
N HIS A 181 3.09 4.85 21.96
CA HIS A 181 3.65 4.50 23.26
C HIS A 181 3.47 3.02 23.64
N LEU A 182 4.53 2.42 24.21
CA LEU A 182 4.54 1.03 24.69
C LEU A 182 4.30 -0.04 23.64
N ALA A 183 4.16 0.31 22.35
CA ALA A 183 4.16 -0.68 21.29
C ALA A 183 5.51 -1.39 21.23
N GLN A 184 5.50 -2.65 20.81
CA GLN A 184 6.68 -3.48 20.59
C GLN A 184 6.71 -3.93 19.14
N VAL A 185 7.81 -3.63 18.44
CA VAL A 185 8.08 -4.14 17.09
C VAL A 185 9.40 -4.88 17.13
N ARG A 186 9.35 -6.19 16.95
CA ARG A 186 10.46 -7.09 17.23
C ARG A 186 11.37 -7.31 16.03
N GLU A 187 12.49 -7.96 16.27
CA GLU A 187 13.55 -8.16 15.29
C GLU A 187 13.05 -8.78 13.99
N HIS A 188 13.55 -8.28 12.86
CA HIS A 188 13.20 -8.77 11.52
C HIS A 188 11.72 -8.59 11.13
N ALA A 189 10.87 -8.00 11.99
CA ALA A 189 9.54 -7.59 11.59
C ALA A 189 9.63 -6.53 10.49
N ARG A 190 8.71 -6.60 9.52
CA ARG A 190 8.59 -5.65 8.41
C ARG A 190 7.23 -5.00 8.50
N VAL A 191 7.20 -3.73 8.86
CA VAL A 191 5.99 -2.92 8.87
C VAL A 191 6.03 -1.97 7.68
N GLY A 192 5.00 -2.04 6.84
CA GLY A 192 4.84 -1.19 5.67
C GLY A 192 4.69 0.29 5.99
N ARG A 193 4.32 1.05 4.97
CA ARG A 193 4.17 2.50 4.98
C ARG A 193 2.80 2.91 5.50
N ASP A 194 2.71 4.13 6.03
CA ASP A 194 1.46 4.77 6.44
C ASP A 194 0.62 3.90 7.40
N CYS A 195 1.29 3.05 8.19
CA CYS A 195 0.66 2.19 9.18
C CYS A 195 0.46 2.92 10.50
N VAL A 196 -0.47 2.41 11.32
CA VAL A 196 -0.64 2.85 12.71
C VAL A 196 -0.48 1.65 13.63
N ILE A 197 0.58 1.66 14.44
CA ILE A 197 0.84 0.66 15.48
C ILE A 197 0.46 1.27 16.83
N GLY A 198 -0.70 0.91 17.33
CA GLY A 198 -1.35 1.47 18.50
C GLY A 198 -0.62 1.17 19.81
N ARG A 199 -1.06 1.87 20.86
CA ARG A 199 -0.44 1.81 22.19
C ARG A 199 -0.41 0.37 22.71
N GLY A 200 0.77 -0.11 23.12
CA GLY A 200 0.90 -1.45 23.71
C GLY A 200 0.63 -2.61 22.76
N ALA A 201 0.54 -2.37 21.44
CA ALA A 201 0.47 -3.44 20.46
C ALA A 201 1.81 -4.20 20.39
N TYR A 202 1.75 -5.50 20.08
CA TYR A 202 2.93 -6.34 19.89
C TYR A 202 2.96 -6.87 18.47
N VAL A 203 4.08 -6.66 17.78
CA VAL A 203 4.40 -7.20 16.45
C VAL A 203 5.64 -8.08 16.61
N GLY A 204 5.45 -9.39 16.54
CA GLY A 204 6.48 -10.40 16.83
C GLY A 204 7.60 -10.50 15.79
N PRO A 205 8.67 -11.25 16.09
CA PRO A 205 9.82 -11.39 15.20
C PRO A 205 9.46 -11.87 13.79
N GLY A 206 9.95 -11.20 12.76
CA GLY A 206 9.70 -11.63 11.37
C GLY A 206 8.25 -11.48 10.87
N VAL A 207 7.34 -10.92 11.67
CA VAL A 207 5.96 -10.62 11.22
C VAL A 207 6.02 -9.63 10.05
N VAL A 208 5.19 -9.87 9.05
CA VAL A 208 5.05 -9.00 7.88
C VAL A 208 3.71 -8.27 7.94
N VAL A 209 3.75 -6.95 7.92
CA VAL A 209 2.58 -6.06 7.86
C VAL A 209 2.70 -5.21 6.60
N GLY A 210 1.71 -5.30 5.71
CA GLY A 210 1.62 -4.50 4.49
C GLY A 210 1.40 -3.01 4.76
N ASP A 211 1.18 -2.24 3.70
CA ASP A 211 0.99 -0.80 3.78
C ASP A 211 -0.40 -0.43 4.32
N ARG A 212 -0.53 0.76 4.92
CA ARG A 212 -1.80 1.37 5.35
C ARG A 212 -2.59 0.52 6.35
N CYS A 213 -1.91 -0.36 7.09
CA CYS A 213 -2.52 -1.18 8.13
C CYS A 213 -2.77 -0.37 9.41
N LYS A 214 -3.80 -0.78 10.17
CA LYS A 214 -4.09 -0.23 11.50
C LYS A 214 -4.10 -1.35 12.52
N ILE A 215 -3.07 -1.42 13.34
CA ILE A 215 -2.98 -2.36 14.47
C ILE A 215 -3.31 -1.57 15.73
N GLN A 216 -4.50 -1.79 16.29
CA GLN A 216 -5.01 -0.99 17.40
C GLN A 216 -4.40 -1.40 18.74
N ASN A 217 -4.68 -0.58 19.77
CA ASN A 217 -4.10 -0.72 21.09
C ASN A 217 -4.21 -2.16 21.63
N HIS A 218 -3.11 -2.65 22.19
CA HIS A 218 -3.00 -3.96 22.83
C HIS A 218 -3.28 -5.18 21.92
N ALA A 219 -3.33 -5.01 20.59
CA ALA A 219 -3.36 -6.14 19.68
C ALA A 219 -2.04 -6.93 19.74
N LEU A 220 -2.12 -8.25 19.75
CA LEU A 220 -0.99 -9.17 19.83
C LEU A 220 -0.89 -9.94 18.51
N VAL A 221 0.09 -9.54 17.69
CA VAL A 221 0.38 -10.14 16.38
C VAL A 221 1.65 -10.97 16.52
N TYR A 222 1.48 -12.27 16.80
CA TYR A 222 2.61 -13.18 16.95
C TYR A 222 3.10 -13.72 15.61
N GLU A 223 4.40 -14.03 15.57
CA GLU A 223 5.09 -14.63 14.46
C GLU A 223 4.60 -16.05 14.14
N PRO A 224 4.57 -16.49 12.86
CA PRO A 224 5.02 -15.79 11.66
C PRO A 224 3.83 -15.17 10.90
N ALA A 225 2.98 -14.39 11.57
CA ALA A 225 1.81 -13.78 10.94
C ALA A 225 2.17 -12.89 9.74
N VAL A 226 1.28 -12.88 8.75
CA VAL A 226 1.38 -12.06 7.53
C VAL A 226 0.08 -11.31 7.33
N LEU A 227 0.16 -9.99 7.25
CA LEU A 227 -0.97 -9.08 7.06
C LEU A 227 -0.77 -8.35 5.74
N GLY A 228 -1.73 -8.46 4.82
CA GLY A 228 -1.76 -7.70 3.57
C GLY A 228 -2.05 -6.21 3.80
N ASP A 229 -2.04 -5.44 2.71
CA ASP A 229 -2.30 -4.00 2.74
C ASP A 229 -3.69 -3.67 3.30
N GLY A 230 -3.80 -2.54 4.01
CA GLY A 230 -5.09 -2.01 4.47
C GLY A 230 -5.80 -2.85 5.54
N VAL A 231 -5.11 -3.84 6.13
CA VAL A 231 -5.69 -4.67 7.19
C VAL A 231 -5.96 -3.83 8.44
N PHE A 232 -7.14 -4.04 9.02
CA PHE A 232 -7.52 -3.47 10.32
C PHE A 232 -7.50 -4.55 11.39
N VAL A 233 -6.66 -4.39 12.41
CA VAL A 233 -6.60 -5.25 13.59
C VAL A 233 -7.12 -4.46 14.78
N GLY A 234 -8.32 -4.81 15.25
CA GLY A 234 -9.02 -4.11 16.32
C GLY A 234 -8.34 -4.20 17.70
N PRO A 235 -8.76 -3.36 18.66
CA PRO A 235 -8.14 -3.32 19.98
C PRO A 235 -8.16 -4.68 20.66
N ALA A 236 -7.02 -5.07 21.25
CA ALA A 236 -6.85 -6.33 21.98
C ALA A 236 -7.20 -7.60 21.18
N VAL A 237 -7.08 -7.57 19.85
CA VAL A 237 -7.09 -8.80 19.02
C VAL A 237 -5.87 -9.65 19.33
N VAL A 238 -6.03 -10.98 19.26
CA VAL A 238 -4.93 -11.94 19.47
C VAL A 238 -4.81 -12.87 18.28
N PHE A 239 -3.65 -12.86 17.62
CA PHE A 239 -3.27 -13.85 16.62
C PHE A 239 -2.33 -14.86 17.27
N THR A 240 -2.80 -16.08 17.49
CA THR A 240 -1.96 -17.14 18.08
C THR A 240 -1.01 -17.74 17.05
N ASN A 241 -0.05 -18.55 17.51
CA ASN A 241 0.97 -19.15 16.65
C ASN A 241 1.42 -20.56 17.06
N ASP A 242 0.74 -21.18 18.02
CA ASP A 242 0.97 -22.57 18.43
C ASP A 242 -0.35 -23.33 18.31
N LEU A 243 -0.31 -24.46 17.61
CA LEU A 243 -1.46 -25.33 17.41
C LEU A 243 -1.87 -26.06 18.71
N ARG A 244 -0.91 -26.39 19.58
CA ARG A 244 -1.10 -27.20 20.79
C ARG A 244 -0.10 -26.78 21.89
N PRO A 245 -0.22 -25.56 22.44
CA PRO A 245 0.75 -25.04 23.39
C PRO A 245 0.75 -25.82 24.72
N ARG A 246 1.95 -26.08 25.25
CA ARG A 246 2.22 -26.63 26.59
C ARG A 246 3.49 -26.01 27.15
N ALA A 247 3.55 -25.79 28.46
CA ALA A 247 4.76 -25.27 29.11
C ALA A 247 5.84 -26.36 29.31
N VAL A 248 5.44 -27.63 29.35
CA VAL A 248 6.33 -28.77 29.58
C VAL A 248 6.05 -29.91 28.60
N THR A 249 7.03 -30.77 28.38
CA THR A 249 6.87 -32.05 27.67
C THR A 249 6.01 -33.01 28.52
N PRO A 250 5.50 -34.12 27.96
CA PRO A 250 4.80 -35.15 28.74
C PRO A 250 5.62 -35.71 29.93
N GLU A 251 6.95 -35.66 29.84
CA GLU A 251 7.89 -36.09 30.88
C GLU A 251 8.17 -34.99 31.94
N GLY A 252 7.61 -33.79 31.77
CA GLY A 252 7.72 -32.68 32.72
C GLY A 252 8.93 -31.75 32.51
N ALA A 253 9.72 -31.95 31.46
CA ALA A 253 10.82 -31.03 31.11
C ALA A 253 10.27 -29.72 30.53
N LEU A 254 10.93 -28.59 30.79
CA LEU A 254 10.56 -27.29 30.23
C LEU A 254 10.70 -27.31 28.70
N LYS A 255 9.66 -26.86 27.99
CA LYS A 255 9.76 -26.67 26.54
C LYS A 255 10.57 -25.42 26.22
N SER A 256 11.43 -25.52 25.21
CA SER A 256 12.21 -24.45 24.62
C SER A 256 11.64 -24.03 23.26
N ALA A 257 12.26 -23.04 22.62
CA ALA A 257 11.92 -22.65 21.25
C ALA A 257 12.16 -23.79 20.24
N ASP A 258 13.11 -24.70 20.50
CA ASP A 258 13.40 -25.85 19.63
C ASP A 258 12.25 -26.87 19.60
N ASP A 259 11.38 -26.85 20.62
CA ASP A 259 10.22 -27.73 20.74
C ASP A 259 8.94 -27.15 20.12
N TRP A 260 9.06 -25.99 19.47
CA TRP A 260 7.93 -25.21 18.96
C TRP A 260 7.96 -25.10 17.43
N HIS A 261 6.84 -25.50 16.83
CA HIS A 261 6.60 -25.31 15.39
C HIS A 261 5.55 -24.21 15.21
N ALA A 262 6.03 -23.01 14.91
CA ALA A 262 5.18 -21.85 14.73
C ALA A 262 4.28 -21.99 13.49
N VAL A 263 3.00 -21.63 13.63
CA VAL A 263 2.01 -21.61 12.54
C VAL A 263 1.39 -20.22 12.42
N ALA A 264 1.08 -19.79 11.20
CA ALA A 264 0.69 -18.40 10.95
C ALA A 264 -0.82 -18.17 11.04
N VAL A 265 -1.18 -16.97 11.47
CA VAL A 265 -2.40 -16.30 10.99
C VAL A 265 -2.04 -15.48 9.76
N VAL A 266 -2.72 -15.73 8.65
CA VAL A 266 -2.58 -14.96 7.40
C VAL A 266 -3.82 -14.13 7.19
N VAL A 267 -3.67 -12.82 7.06
CA VAL A 267 -4.78 -11.88 6.85
C VAL A 267 -4.55 -11.17 5.53
N GLU A 268 -5.47 -11.31 4.59
CA GLU A 268 -5.36 -10.73 3.25
C GLU A 268 -5.85 -9.28 3.21
N GLU A 269 -5.59 -8.63 2.07
CA GLU A 269 -5.83 -7.21 1.83
C GLU A 269 -7.21 -6.73 2.32
N GLY A 270 -7.23 -5.61 3.04
CA GLY A 270 -8.44 -4.91 3.45
C GLY A 270 -9.31 -5.64 4.47
N ALA A 271 -8.94 -6.83 4.94
CA ALA A 271 -9.71 -7.54 5.95
C ALA A 271 -9.70 -6.80 7.30
N ALA A 272 -10.81 -6.90 8.03
CA ALA A 272 -11.02 -6.21 9.30
C ALA A 272 -11.32 -7.20 10.43
N ILE A 273 -10.51 -7.14 11.49
CA ILE A 273 -10.64 -7.99 12.67
C ILE A 273 -11.16 -7.15 13.84
N GLY A 274 -12.38 -7.48 14.28
CA GLY A 274 -13.07 -6.77 15.35
C GLY A 274 -12.36 -6.87 16.70
N ALA A 275 -12.58 -5.87 17.56
CA ALA A 275 -11.97 -5.77 18.87
C ALA A 275 -12.11 -7.08 19.69
N ARG A 276 -11.05 -7.49 20.39
CA ARG A 276 -11.01 -8.69 21.24
C ARG A 276 -11.31 -10.02 20.52
N ALA A 277 -11.26 -10.06 19.19
CA ALA A 277 -11.32 -11.32 18.47
C ALA A 277 -10.02 -12.13 18.69
N VAL A 278 -10.14 -13.46 18.64
CA VAL A 278 -9.01 -14.39 18.72
C VAL A 278 -8.95 -15.19 17.42
N CYS A 279 -7.80 -15.16 16.75
CA CYS A 279 -7.54 -15.95 15.55
C CYS A 279 -6.59 -17.10 15.92
N VAL A 280 -7.13 -18.32 15.89
CA VAL A 280 -6.43 -19.54 16.26
C VAL A 280 -5.63 -20.03 15.07
N ALA A 281 -4.30 -20.01 15.13
CA ALA A 281 -3.48 -20.47 14.02
C ALA A 281 -3.50 -22.01 13.88
N PRO A 282 -3.34 -22.55 12.65
CA PRO A 282 -3.26 -21.81 11.39
C PRO A 282 -4.65 -21.43 10.86
N VAL A 283 -4.84 -20.17 10.50
CA VAL A 283 -6.03 -19.71 9.76
C VAL A 283 -5.67 -18.65 8.73
N ARG A 284 -6.37 -18.67 7.61
CA ARG A 284 -6.37 -17.61 6.59
C ARG A 284 -7.66 -16.82 6.65
N ILE A 285 -7.56 -15.50 6.69
CA ILE A 285 -8.67 -14.56 6.64
C ILE A 285 -8.60 -13.84 5.31
N GLY A 286 -9.54 -14.15 4.43
CA GLY A 286 -9.54 -13.71 3.04
C GLY A 286 -9.76 -12.21 2.86
N ALA A 287 -9.42 -11.71 1.67
CA ALA A 287 -9.45 -10.28 1.38
C ALA A 287 -10.82 -9.64 1.69
N TRP A 288 -10.81 -8.48 2.33
CA TRP A 288 -12.01 -7.71 2.70
C TRP A 288 -13.00 -8.46 3.60
N ALA A 289 -12.62 -9.60 4.19
CA ALA A 289 -13.45 -10.28 5.18
C ALA A 289 -13.60 -9.43 6.44
N MET A 290 -14.67 -9.66 7.19
CA MET A 290 -14.94 -8.98 8.46
C MET A 290 -15.20 -9.99 9.56
N VAL A 291 -14.34 -9.97 10.57
CA VAL A 291 -14.50 -10.73 11.81
C VAL A 291 -15.12 -9.80 12.85
N ALA A 292 -16.26 -10.16 13.41
CA ALA A 292 -16.89 -9.34 14.44
C ALA A 292 -16.10 -9.32 15.76
N ALA A 293 -16.36 -8.28 16.55
CA ALA A 293 -15.77 -8.15 17.87
C ALA A 293 -16.06 -9.38 18.76
N GLY A 294 -15.05 -9.83 19.50
CA GLY A 294 -15.13 -10.97 20.41
C GLY A 294 -15.27 -12.34 19.74
N ALA A 295 -15.21 -12.44 18.41
CA ALA A 295 -15.30 -13.73 17.72
C ALA A 295 -14.03 -14.58 17.91
N VAL A 296 -14.18 -15.91 17.87
CA VAL A 296 -13.05 -16.85 17.89
C VAL A 296 -12.98 -17.57 16.55
N VAL A 297 -12.03 -17.15 15.71
CA VAL A 297 -11.79 -17.70 14.38
C VAL A 297 -10.92 -18.95 14.51
N ALA A 298 -11.50 -20.11 14.22
CA ALA A 298 -10.86 -21.42 14.31
C ALA A 298 -10.85 -22.18 12.97
N ALA A 299 -11.22 -21.51 11.88
CA ALA A 299 -11.19 -22.01 10.51
C ALA A 299 -11.04 -20.84 9.55
N ASP A 300 -10.59 -21.12 8.33
CA ASP A 300 -10.41 -20.11 7.28
C ASP A 300 -11.71 -19.32 7.03
N VAL A 301 -11.55 -18.02 6.78
CA VAL A 301 -12.63 -17.09 6.50
C VAL A 301 -12.53 -16.69 5.02
N PRO A 302 -13.54 -16.98 4.19
CA PRO A 302 -13.51 -16.57 2.78
C PRO A 302 -13.43 -15.05 2.61
N ALA A 303 -12.90 -14.59 1.47
CA ALA A 303 -12.91 -13.18 1.10
C ALA A 303 -14.33 -12.59 1.20
N HIS A 304 -14.46 -11.37 1.70
CA HIS A 304 -15.72 -10.67 1.96
C HIS A 304 -16.65 -11.30 3.02
N ALA A 305 -16.31 -12.45 3.62
CA ALA A 305 -17.21 -13.10 4.56
C ALA A 305 -17.34 -12.28 5.86
N LEU A 306 -18.57 -12.16 6.35
CA LEU A 306 -18.86 -11.63 7.69
C LEU A 306 -19.05 -12.77 8.67
N VAL A 307 -18.16 -12.90 9.65
CA VAL A 307 -18.19 -13.98 10.65
C VAL A 307 -18.37 -13.45 12.08
N VAL A 308 -19.13 -14.19 12.89
CA VAL A 308 -19.46 -13.83 14.29
C VAL A 308 -19.42 -15.05 15.22
N GLY A 309 -19.21 -14.81 16.51
CA GLY A 309 -19.44 -15.81 17.57
C GLY A 309 -18.22 -16.64 17.96
N VAL A 310 -18.46 -17.59 18.87
CA VAL A 310 -17.46 -18.49 19.45
C VAL A 310 -17.98 -19.93 19.40
N PRO A 311 -17.49 -20.77 18.47
CA PRO A 311 -16.58 -20.44 17.38
C PRO A 311 -17.25 -19.57 16.30
N ALA A 312 -16.44 -18.85 15.53
CA ALA A 312 -16.92 -17.93 14.49
C ALA A 312 -17.65 -18.68 13.37
N ARG A 313 -18.77 -18.13 12.90
CA ARG A 313 -19.58 -18.65 11.80
C ARG A 313 -19.99 -17.53 10.85
N ARG A 314 -20.00 -17.81 9.55
CA ARG A 314 -20.42 -16.85 8.51
C ARG A 314 -21.92 -16.57 8.62
N ILE A 315 -22.29 -15.29 8.62
CA ILE A 315 -23.69 -14.81 8.66
C ILE A 315 -24.06 -13.94 7.45
N GLY A 316 -23.13 -13.76 6.53
CA GLY A 316 -23.33 -13.02 5.29
C GLY A 316 -22.02 -12.54 4.68
N TRP A 317 -22.12 -11.52 3.85
CA TRP A 317 -21.02 -10.90 3.12
C TRP A 317 -20.96 -9.39 3.40
N VAL A 318 -19.77 -8.80 3.25
CA VAL A 318 -19.52 -7.36 3.34
C VAL A 318 -18.82 -6.86 2.08
N GLY A 319 -19.17 -5.65 1.64
CA GLY A 319 -18.45 -4.97 0.55
C GLY A 319 -17.16 -4.30 1.06
N ARG A 320 -16.37 -3.73 0.15
CA ARG A 320 -15.12 -3.01 0.51
C ARG A 320 -15.35 -1.76 1.38
N ALA A 321 -16.57 -1.23 1.37
CA ALA A 321 -16.99 -0.14 2.27
C ALA A 321 -17.27 -0.62 3.72
N GLY A 322 -17.29 -1.93 3.97
CA GLY A 322 -17.64 -2.51 5.28
C GLY A 322 -19.14 -2.70 5.52
N ALA A 323 -20.00 -2.18 4.63
CA ALA A 323 -21.43 -2.42 4.65
C ALA A 323 -21.75 -3.89 4.31
N ARG A 324 -22.75 -4.46 5.01
CA ARG A 324 -23.29 -5.78 4.68
C ARG A 324 -23.90 -5.72 3.28
N LEU A 325 -23.59 -6.71 2.44
CA LEU A 325 -24.17 -6.80 1.11
C LEU A 325 -25.65 -7.21 1.18
N GLU A 326 -26.43 -6.67 0.24
CA GLU A 326 -27.85 -6.97 0.08
C GLU A 326 -28.05 -7.96 -1.09
N PRO A 327 -28.97 -8.93 -0.97
CA PRO A 327 -29.33 -9.79 -2.09
C PRO A 327 -29.87 -8.96 -3.26
N ALA A 328 -29.35 -9.21 -4.46
CA ALA A 328 -29.74 -8.54 -5.71
C ALA A 328 -30.45 -9.48 -6.71
N GLY A 329 -30.83 -10.67 -6.25
CA GLY A 329 -31.49 -11.70 -7.06
C GLY A 329 -30.55 -12.83 -7.45
N ASP A 330 -30.97 -13.66 -8.42
CA ASP A 330 -30.17 -14.75 -8.96
C ASP A 330 -29.67 -14.39 -10.36
N GLY A 331 -28.37 -14.53 -10.57
CA GLY A 331 -27.72 -14.38 -11.88
C GLY A 331 -27.54 -15.73 -12.58
N PRO A 332 -27.14 -15.74 -13.86
CA PRO A 332 -26.93 -16.98 -14.61
C PRO A 332 -25.87 -17.90 -13.97
N ASP A 333 -24.95 -17.35 -13.17
CA ASP A 333 -23.82 -18.09 -12.61
C ASP A 333 -23.83 -18.19 -11.07
N GLY A 334 -24.86 -17.69 -10.37
CA GLY A 334 -24.91 -17.69 -8.90
C GLY A 334 -25.76 -16.56 -8.31
N ALA A 335 -25.86 -16.52 -6.98
CA ALA A 335 -26.61 -15.48 -6.28
C ALA A 335 -25.90 -14.13 -6.40
N LEU A 336 -26.64 -13.09 -6.76
CA LEU A 336 -26.13 -11.73 -6.91
C LEU A 336 -26.26 -10.95 -5.60
N TRP A 337 -25.26 -10.12 -5.34
CA TRP A 337 -25.17 -9.29 -4.15
C TRP A 337 -24.74 -7.88 -4.55
N ARG A 338 -25.28 -6.88 -3.85
CA ARG A 338 -24.95 -5.48 -4.10
C ARG A 338 -24.54 -4.77 -2.81
N CYS A 339 -23.53 -3.92 -2.91
CA CYS A 339 -23.16 -3.03 -1.82
C CYS A 339 -24.14 -1.83 -1.78
N PRO A 340 -24.84 -1.59 -0.65
CA PRO A 340 -25.80 -0.50 -0.57
C PRO A 340 -25.16 0.90 -0.64
N GLU A 341 -23.86 1.01 -0.34
CA GLU A 341 -23.14 2.29 -0.31
C GLU A 341 -22.44 2.62 -1.63
N THR A 342 -21.79 1.63 -2.25
CA THR A 342 -20.97 1.84 -3.47
C THR A 342 -21.65 1.36 -4.74
N ALA A 343 -22.81 0.71 -4.62
CA ALA A 343 -23.50 0.02 -5.72
C ALA A 343 -22.70 -1.11 -6.40
N GLU A 344 -21.51 -1.45 -5.89
CA GLU A 344 -20.69 -2.55 -6.43
C GLU A 344 -21.42 -3.89 -6.36
N GLU A 345 -21.27 -4.66 -7.43
CA GLU A 345 -21.96 -5.93 -7.62
C GLU A 345 -21.00 -7.12 -7.47
N TYR A 346 -21.54 -8.19 -6.91
CA TYR A 346 -20.82 -9.41 -6.59
C TYR A 346 -21.68 -10.61 -6.95
N VAL A 347 -21.02 -11.73 -7.27
CA VAL A 347 -21.65 -13.02 -7.51
C VAL A 347 -21.09 -14.05 -6.54
N GLU A 348 -21.97 -14.79 -5.87
CA GLU A 348 -21.62 -15.93 -5.02
C GLU A 348 -21.75 -17.25 -5.80
N ARG A 349 -20.66 -18.01 -5.86
CA ARG A 349 -20.59 -19.33 -6.49
C ARG A 349 -19.99 -20.33 -5.51
N ALA A 350 -20.73 -21.40 -5.19
CA ALA A 350 -20.28 -22.45 -4.27
C ALA A 350 -19.68 -21.92 -2.94
N GLY A 351 -20.28 -20.86 -2.39
CA GLY A 351 -19.84 -20.26 -1.13
C GLY A 351 -18.63 -19.33 -1.23
N VAL A 352 -18.21 -18.94 -2.43
CA VAL A 352 -17.14 -17.95 -2.71
C VAL A 352 -17.76 -16.73 -3.38
N LEU A 353 -17.39 -15.53 -2.93
CA LEU A 353 -17.85 -14.28 -3.49
C LEU A 353 -16.77 -13.66 -4.40
N SER A 354 -17.15 -13.25 -5.61
CA SER A 354 -16.28 -12.51 -6.54
C SER A 354 -17.00 -11.27 -7.05
N ARG A 355 -16.26 -10.17 -7.27
CA ARG A 355 -16.81 -8.97 -7.92
C ARG A 355 -17.19 -9.27 -9.37
N VAL A 356 -18.30 -8.70 -9.84
CA VAL A 356 -18.78 -8.79 -11.23
C VAL A 356 -17.98 -7.86 -12.14
#